data_AF-A0A8H4TJN6-F1
#
_entry.id   AF-A0A8H4TJN6-F1
#
_cell.length_a   1.000
_cell.length_b   1.000
_cell.length_c   1.000
_cell.angle_alpha   90.00
_cell.angle_beta   90.00
_cell.angle_gamma   90.00
#
_symmetry.space_group_name_H-M   'P 1'
#
loop_
_entity.id
_entity.type
_entity.pdbx_description
1 polymer ?
#
loop_
_entity_poly.entity_id
_entity_poly.type
_entity_poly.pdbx_seq_one_letter_code
_entity_poly.pdbx_strand_id
1 'polypeptide(L)'
;MRSSPPVAPTPAPVSQGPSGIDAEVMLAFYQRLFPFRPMFQWLNHGVVPSPDMVNREFAVFLQNEAVLRYQSFATVDLTNPRDRKSRP
;
A
#
# COMPACT_ATOMS: atom_id res chain seq x y z
N MET A 1 -38.93 -1.34 -36.89
CA MET A 1 -37.83 -0.67 -36.16
C MET A 1 -38.30 -0.38 -34.75
N ARG A 2 -37.78 -1.05 -33.72
CA ARG A 2 -38.01 -0.69 -32.31
C ARG A 2 -36.67 -0.26 -31.75
N SER A 3 -36.51 1.02 -31.47
CA SER A 3 -35.36 1.59 -30.80
C SER A 3 -35.46 1.29 -29.30
N SER A 4 -34.42 0.69 -28.73
CA SER A 4 -34.28 0.54 -27.28
C SER A 4 -34.04 1.92 -26.64
N PRO A 5 -34.59 2.19 -25.44
CA PRO A 5 -34.29 3.42 -24.72
C PRO A 5 -32.84 3.41 -24.20
N PRO A 6 -32.22 4.60 -24.04
CA PRO A 6 -30.88 4.71 -23.46
C PRO A 6 -30.91 4.32 -21.98
N VAL A 7 -30.05 3.38 -21.60
CA VAL A 7 -29.76 3.06 -20.19
C VAL A 7 -29.23 4.33 -19.54
N ALA A 8 -29.98 4.89 -18.59
CA ALA A 8 -29.49 5.95 -17.72
C ALA A 8 -28.26 5.41 -16.96
N PRO A 9 -27.25 6.25 -16.67
CA PRO A 9 -26.14 5.82 -15.83
C PRO A 9 -26.68 5.55 -14.44
N THR A 10 -26.92 4.27 -14.13
CA THR A 10 -27.05 3.80 -12.75
C THR A 10 -25.85 4.38 -11.99
N PRO A 11 -26.04 5.11 -10.88
CA PRO A 11 -24.91 5.45 -10.02
C PRO A 11 -24.26 4.11 -9.67
N ALA A 12 -23.04 3.91 -10.18
CA ALA A 12 -22.28 2.70 -9.91
C ALA A 12 -22.34 2.44 -8.41
N PRO A 13 -22.59 1.20 -7.96
CA PRO A 13 -22.52 0.89 -6.55
C PRO A 13 -21.18 1.44 -6.06
N VAL A 14 -21.24 2.40 -5.13
CA VAL A 14 -20.08 2.83 -4.35
C VAL A 14 -19.45 1.54 -3.87
N SER A 15 -18.33 1.18 -4.49
CA SER A 15 -17.62 -0.05 -4.18
C SER A 15 -17.15 0.14 -2.74
N GLN A 16 -17.96 -0.36 -1.80
CA GLN A 16 -17.58 -0.51 -0.42
C GLN A 16 -16.53 -1.63 -0.44
N GLY A 17 -15.29 -1.24 -0.73
CA GLY A 17 -14.12 -2.10 -0.62
C GLY A 17 -14.06 -2.70 0.79
N PRO A 18 -13.34 -3.82 0.97
CA PRO A 18 -13.57 -4.77 2.04
C PRO A 18 -13.58 -4.10 3.44
N SER A 19 -14.77 -4.18 4.05
CA SER A 19 -15.09 -4.19 5.48
C SER A 19 -14.04 -3.67 6.47
N GLY A 20 -14.32 -2.50 7.03
CA GLY A 20 -14.29 -2.30 8.50
C GLY A 20 -13.12 -1.52 9.09
N ILE A 21 -12.06 -1.23 8.33
CA ILE A 21 -10.90 -0.52 8.86
C ILE A 21 -10.80 0.89 8.24
N ASP A 22 -10.92 1.90 9.10
CA ASP A 22 -10.79 3.30 8.74
C ASP A 22 -9.38 3.61 8.22
N ALA A 23 -9.31 4.38 7.12
CA ALA A 23 -8.05 4.83 6.52
C ALA A 23 -7.23 5.67 7.50
N GLU A 24 -7.87 6.45 8.37
CA GLU A 24 -7.18 7.26 9.37
C GLU A 24 -6.53 6.37 10.44
N VAL A 25 -7.20 5.30 10.87
CA VAL A 25 -6.67 4.32 11.83
C VAL A 25 -5.49 3.57 11.21
N MET A 26 -5.61 3.11 9.96
CA MET A 26 -4.50 2.47 9.24
C MET A 26 -3.31 3.40 9.10
N LEU A 27 -3.55 4.67 8.76
CA LEU A 27 -2.51 5.68 8.67
C LEU A 27 -1.83 5.87 10.04
N ALA A 28 -2.60 6.04 11.11
CA ALA A 28 -2.06 6.20 12.47
C ALA A 28 -1.23 5.00 12.93
N PHE A 29 -1.67 3.78 12.59
CA PHE A 29 -0.96 2.54 12.88
C PHE A 29 0.41 2.52 12.19
N TYR A 30 0.45 2.69 10.87
CA TYR A 30 1.72 2.72 10.13
C TYR A 30 2.60 3.89 10.58
N GLN A 31 2.01 5.01 10.97
CA GLN A 31 2.75 6.18 11.39
C GLN A 31 3.42 6.07 12.77
N ARG A 32 2.85 5.30 13.71
CA ARG A 32 3.27 5.35 15.12
C ARG A 32 3.56 3.99 15.74
N LEU A 33 2.85 2.95 15.31
CA LEU A 33 2.88 1.63 15.95
C LEU A 33 3.68 0.63 15.12
N PHE A 34 3.66 0.76 13.79
CA PHE A 34 4.31 -0.22 12.94
C PHE A 34 5.85 -0.16 13.07
N PRO A 35 6.51 -1.27 13.43
CA PRO A 35 7.94 -1.28 13.71
C PRO A 35 8.77 -1.43 12.43
N PHE A 36 8.82 -0.37 11.59
CA PHE A 36 9.59 -0.41 10.32
C PHE A 36 11.05 -0.79 10.50
N ARG A 37 11.73 -0.23 11.51
CA ARG A 37 13.15 -0.50 11.79
C ARG A 37 13.40 -1.98 12.14
N PRO A 38 12.74 -2.57 13.15
CA PRO A 38 12.86 -4.00 13.43
C PRO A 38 12.47 -4.90 12.26
N MET A 39 11.38 -4.58 11.54
CA MET A 39 10.96 -5.35 10.36
C MET A 39 12.05 -5.35 9.27
N PHE A 40 12.61 -4.19 8.96
CA PHE A 40 13.68 -4.07 7.98
C PHE A 40 14.89 -4.90 8.40
N GLN A 41 15.34 -4.77 9.66
CA GLN A 41 16.50 -5.52 10.16
C GLN A 41 16.29 -7.03 10.11
N TRP A 42 15.08 -7.49 10.44
CA TRP A 42 14.71 -8.90 10.35
C TRP A 42 14.80 -9.40 8.91
N LEU A 43 14.21 -8.69 7.95
CA LEU A 43 14.19 -9.08 6.54
C LEU A 43 15.56 -8.92 5.84
N ASN A 44 16.38 -8.00 6.34
CA ASN A 44 17.72 -7.68 5.87
C ASN A 44 18.81 -8.55 6.54
N HIS A 45 18.45 -9.36 7.54
CA HIS A 45 19.36 -10.18 8.35
C HIS A 45 20.50 -9.40 9.01
N GLY A 46 20.25 -8.14 9.36
CA GLY A 46 21.28 -7.27 9.94
C GLY A 46 20.94 -5.79 9.86
N VAL A 47 21.85 -4.98 10.40
CA VAL A 47 21.68 -3.52 10.47
C VAL A 47 22.21 -2.79 9.23
N VAL A 48 23.12 -3.42 8.47
CA VAL A 48 23.71 -2.84 7.25
C VAL A 48 22.85 -3.26 6.05
N PRO A 49 22.36 -2.33 5.22
CA PRO A 49 21.59 -2.67 4.02
C PRO A 49 22.30 -3.70 3.12
N SER A 50 21.59 -4.77 2.77
CA SER A 50 22.06 -5.94 2.02
C SER A 50 21.14 -6.20 0.82
N PRO A 51 21.62 -6.89 -0.23
CA PRO A 51 20.77 -7.38 -1.33
C PRO A 51 19.50 -8.11 -0.87
N ASP A 52 19.53 -8.74 0.31
CA ASP A 52 18.40 -9.46 0.92
C ASP A 52 17.15 -8.60 1.15
N MET A 53 17.33 -7.28 1.29
CA MET A 53 16.24 -6.32 1.41
C MET A 53 16.07 -5.48 0.14
N VAL A 54 17.18 -5.07 -0.49
CA VAL A 54 17.15 -4.24 -1.71
C VAL A 54 16.45 -4.96 -2.88
N ASN A 55 16.62 -6.27 -3.00
CA ASN A 55 16.06 -7.08 -4.09
C ASN A 55 14.79 -7.84 -3.68
N ARG A 56 14.21 -7.52 -2.51
CA ARG A 56 13.03 -8.20 -1.99
C ARG A 56 11.75 -7.60 -2.58
N GLU A 57 10.88 -8.47 -3.11
CA GLU A 57 9.54 -8.08 -3.58
C GLU A 57 8.57 -7.92 -2.40
N PHE A 58 7.85 -6.81 -2.41
CA PHE A 58 6.65 -6.57 -1.62
C PHE A 58 5.44 -6.38 -2.53
N ALA A 59 4.30 -6.88 -2.06
CA ALA A 59 3.00 -6.62 -2.64
C ALA A 59 2.17 -5.77 -1.67
N VAL A 60 1.50 -4.75 -2.19
CA VAL A 60 0.61 -3.87 -1.41
C VAL A 60 -0.79 -3.95 -1.98
N PHE A 61 -1.74 -4.28 -1.12
CA PHE A 61 -3.16 -4.30 -1.44
C PHE A 61 -3.76 -2.93 -1.10
N LEU A 62 -4.39 -2.30 -2.09
CA LEU A 62 -5.04 -1.01 -1.93
C LEU A 62 -6.53 -1.19 -1.61
N GLN A 63 -7.14 -0.15 -1.07
CA GLN A 63 -8.57 -0.15 -0.71
C GLN A 63 -9.50 -0.35 -1.92
N ASN A 64 -9.03 0.01 -3.13
CA ASN A 64 -9.74 -0.22 -4.38
C ASN A 64 -9.50 -1.62 -4.97
N GLU A 65 -9.03 -2.57 -4.15
CA GLU A 65 -8.72 -3.96 -4.53
C GLU A 65 -7.59 -4.10 -5.57
N ALA A 66 -6.91 -3.00 -5.91
CA ALA A 66 -5.72 -3.06 -6.75
C ALA A 66 -4.54 -3.61 -5.95
N VAL A 67 -3.67 -4.38 -6.62
CA VAL A 67 -2.44 -4.92 -6.04
C VAL A 67 -1.24 -4.32 -6.75
N LEU A 68 -0.40 -3.61 -6.00
CA LEU A 68 0.91 -3.17 -6.49
C LEU A 68 1.93 -4.26 -6.16
N ARG A 69 2.61 -4.78 -7.17
CA ARG A 69 3.64 -5.83 -7.04
C ARG A 69 5.03 -5.31 -7.42
N TYR A 70 6.04 -6.13 -7.21
CA TYR A 70 7.43 -5.83 -7.58
C TYR A 70 7.96 -4.53 -6.98
N GLN A 71 7.50 -4.19 -5.78
CA GLN A 71 8.04 -3.07 -5.01
C GLN A 71 9.21 -3.57 -4.17
N SER A 72 10.32 -2.83 -4.16
CA SER A 72 11.44 -3.09 -3.26
C SER A 72 11.90 -1.80 -2.58
N PHE A 73 12.54 -1.94 -1.42
CA PHE A 73 12.91 -0.80 -0.58
C PHE A 73 14.36 -0.95 -0.11
N ALA A 74 15.23 -0.05 -0.57
CA ALA A 74 16.67 -0.14 -0.30
C ALA A 74 17.06 0.30 1.13
N THR A 75 16.26 1.14 1.77
CA THR A 75 16.53 1.66 3.11
C THR A 75 15.28 1.62 3.97
N VAL A 76 15.50 1.65 5.29
CA VAL A 76 14.42 1.72 6.29
C VAL A 76 13.51 2.92 6.02
N ASP A 77 14.08 4.09 5.73
CA ASP A 77 13.30 5.31 5.52
C ASP A 77 12.36 5.16 4.32
N LEU A 78 12.78 4.46 3.26
CA LEU A 78 11.92 4.20 2.10
C LEU A 78 10.72 3.28 2.41
N THR A 79 10.80 2.45 3.46
CA THR A 79 9.67 1.62 3.91
C THR A 79 8.62 2.42 4.67
N ASN A 80 9.00 3.54 5.31
CA ASN A 80 8.09 4.42 6.03
C ASN A 80 7.38 5.37 5.05
N PRO A 81 6.04 5.33 4.95
CA PRO A 81 5.29 6.19 4.04
C PRO A 81 5.55 7.69 4.20
N ARG A 82 5.94 8.15 5.40
CA ARG A 82 6.26 9.57 5.63
C ARG A 82 7.50 10.02 4.88
N ASP A 83 8.54 9.21 4.87
CA ASP A 83 9.84 9.59 4.30
C ASP A 83 9.86 9.41 2.78
N ARG A 84 8.88 8.68 2.22
CA ARG A 84 8.68 8.57 0.76
C ARG A 84 8.14 9.86 0.13
N LYS A 85 7.41 10.69 0.88
CA LYS A 85 6.76 11.90 0.34
C LYS A 85 7.67 13.14 0.41
N SER A 86 8.83 13.05 1.04
CA SER A 86 9.79 14.16 1.21
C SER A 86 10.89 14.24 0.14
N ARG A 87 10.75 13.51 -0.98
CA ARG A 87 11.66 13.65 -2.12
C ARG A 87 11.12 14.76 -3.06
N PRO A 88 11.92 15.76 -3.44
CA PRO A 88 11.53 16.77 -4.43
C PRO A 88 11.25 16.15 -5.80
#